data_AF-A0A9D8BUT2-F1
#
_entry.id   AF-A0A9D8BUT2-F1
#
_cell.length_a   1.000
_cell.length_b   1.000
_cell.length_c   1.000
_cell.angle_alpha   90.00
_cell.angle_beta   90.00
_cell.angle_gamma   90.00
#
_symmetry.space_group_name_H-M   'P 1'
#
loop_
_entity.id
_entity.type
_entity.pdbx_description
1 polymer ?
#
loop_
_entity_poly.entity_id
_entity_poly.type
_entity_poly.pdbx_seq_one_letter_code
_entity_poly.pdbx_strand_id
1 'polypeptide(L)'
;EATTIGDAAQPCAIAISDNIVALAWVSRLPTGSAISLGSLTGISRVGPSLVLPAAIESSFSRPRLAWGGGRLVHCVWFSDAARGGSGNLHYAALRF
;
A
#
# COMPACT_ATOMS: atom_id res chain seq x y z
N GLU A 1 0.13 14.77 -19.87
CA GLU A 1 -1.05 13.89 -19.74
C GLU A 1 -0.97 13.17 -18.42
N ALA A 2 -2.08 13.09 -17.68
CA ALA A 2 -2.12 12.41 -16.40
C ALA A 2 -1.80 10.92 -16.61
N THR A 3 -0.69 10.45 -16.03
CA THR A 3 -0.44 9.04 -15.79
C THR A 3 -1.52 8.54 -14.83
N THR A 4 -2.62 8.05 -15.40
CA THR A 4 -3.77 7.59 -14.63
C THR A 4 -3.33 6.40 -13.77
N ILE A 5 -2.99 6.67 -12.51
CA ILE A 5 -3.00 5.70 -11.43
C ILE A 5 -4.48 5.35 -11.25
N GLY A 6 -4.95 4.45 -12.11
CA GLY A 6 -6.36 4.13 -12.28
C GLY A 6 -6.76 3.03 -11.30
N ASP A 7 -7.58 3.41 -10.32
CA ASP A 7 -8.25 2.55 -9.36
C ASP A 7 -7.38 2.02 -8.20
N ALA A 8 -7.69 2.53 -7.00
CA ALA A 8 -7.26 1.93 -5.74
C ALA A 8 -8.01 0.62 -5.52
N ALA A 9 -7.29 -0.50 -5.50
CA ALA A 9 -7.84 -1.82 -5.24
C ALA A 9 -7.39 -2.33 -3.87
N GLN A 10 -8.23 -3.18 -3.27
CA GLN A 10 -7.94 -3.89 -2.01
C GLN A 10 -7.45 -2.94 -0.89
N PRO A 11 -8.20 -1.86 -0.59
CA PRO A 11 -7.79 -0.92 0.44
C PRO A 11 -7.75 -1.59 1.82
N CYS A 12 -6.78 -1.22 2.64
CA CYS A 12 -6.77 -1.52 4.05
C CYS A 12 -6.34 -0.29 4.86
N ALA A 13 -6.83 -0.21 6.08
CA ALA A 13 -6.64 0.92 6.97
C ALA A 13 -6.41 0.43 8.40
N ILE A 14 -5.60 1.17 9.16
CA ILE A 14 -5.42 0.97 10.60
C ILE A 14 -5.27 2.32 11.29
N ALA A 15 -5.97 2.50 12.41
CA ALA A 15 -5.76 3.66 13.28
C ALA A 15 -4.43 3.51 14.03
N ILE A 16 -3.59 4.56 13.99
CA ILE A 16 -2.30 4.58 14.70
C ILE A 16 -2.29 5.62 15.84
N SER A 17 -3.25 6.54 15.84
CA SER A 17 -3.59 7.44 16.96
C SER A 17 -5.01 8.00 16.73
N ASP A 18 -5.53 8.76 17.69
CA ASP A 18 -6.88 9.36 17.64
C ASP A 18 -7.18 10.14 16.36
N ASN A 19 -6.15 10.75 15.76
CA ASN A 19 -6.29 11.60 14.60
C ASN A 19 -5.54 11.10 13.36
N ILE A 20 -4.90 9.93 13.44
CA ILE A 20 -4.07 9.42 12.34
C ILE A 20 -4.48 8.00 11.94
N VAL A 21 -4.82 7.84 10.67
CA VAL A 21 -5.10 6.54 10.05
C VAL A 21 -4.05 6.27 8.99
N ALA A 22 -3.37 5.13 9.06
CA ALA A 22 -2.53 4.64 7.98
C ALA A 22 -3.39 3.89 6.96
N LEU A 23 -3.12 4.11 5.68
CA LEU A 23 -3.81 3.51 4.55
C LEU A 23 -2.81 2.78 3.67
N ALA A 24 -3.22 1.63 3.14
CA ALA A 24 -2.53 0.99 2.03
C ALA A 24 -3.52 0.52 0.98
N TRP A 25 -3.12 0.60 -0.28
CA TRP A 25 -3.91 0.13 -1.40
C TRP A 25 -3.01 -0.32 -2.54
N VAL A 26 -3.56 -1.14 -3.42
CA VAL A 26 -2.93 -1.47 -4.69
C VAL A 26 -3.31 -0.39 -5.70
N SER A 27 -2.31 0.26 -6.26
CA SER A 27 -2.44 1.20 -7.38
C SER A 27 -2.14 0.45 -8.67
N ARG A 28 -3.06 0.45 -9.65
CA ARG A 28 -2.76 -0.09 -10.97
C ARG A 28 -1.95 0.92 -11.77
N LEU A 29 -0.91 0.44 -12.43
CA LEU A 29 0.01 1.22 -13.26
C LEU A 29 0.00 0.65 -14.68
N PRO A 30 0.37 1.44 -15.71
CA PRO A 30 0.48 0.93 -17.08
C PRO A 30 1.42 -0.28 -17.22
N THR A 31 2.42 -0.38 -16.34
CA THR A 31 3.44 -1.44 -16.34
C THR A 31 3.20 -2.55 -15.30
N GLY A 32 2.07 -2.53 -14.59
CA GLY A 32 1.77 -3.50 -13.54
C GLY A 32 0.96 -2.89 -12.40
N SER A 33 1.46 -3.04 -11.18
CA SER A 33 0.83 -2.44 -10.00
C SER A 33 1.87 -2.03 -8.97
N ALA A 34 1.48 -1.16 -8.04
CA ALA A 34 2.31 -0.75 -6.92
C ALA A 34 1.51 -0.80 -5.62
N ILE A 35 2.20 -1.09 -4.51
CA ILE A 35 1.64 -0.80 -3.19
C ILE A 35 1.86 0.68 -2.91
N SER A 36 0.77 1.35 -2.58
CA SER A 36 0.76 2.75 -2.19
C SER A 36 0.35 2.84 -0.74
N LEU A 37 1.07 3.67 0.02
CA LEU A 37 0.90 3.86 1.46
C LEU A 37 0.71 5.33 1.75
N GLY A 38 -0.19 5.68 2.66
CA GLY A 38 -0.42 7.08 3.05
C GLY A 38 -1.01 7.19 4.45
N SER A 39 -1.21 8.43 4.90
CA SER A 39 -1.87 8.70 6.19
C SER A 39 -2.95 9.75 6.04
N LEU A 40 -4.03 9.61 6.80
CA LEU A 40 -5.04 10.64 6.98
C LEU A 40 -4.82 11.30 8.34
N THR A 41 -4.72 12.63 8.36
CA THR A 41 -4.74 13.43 9.59
C THR A 41 -6.04 14.24 9.61
N GLY A 42 -7.01 13.82 10.41
CA GLY A 42 -8.39 14.34 10.32
C GLY A 42 -9.02 14.07 8.95
N ILE A 43 -9.60 15.09 8.32
CA ILE A 43 -10.21 14.99 6.97
C ILE A 43 -9.22 15.16 5.81
N SER A 44 -7.94 15.46 6.09
CA SER A 44 -6.96 15.75 5.06
C SER A 44 -6.07 14.54 4.76
N ARG A 45 -5.95 14.21 3.46
CA ARG A 45 -5.05 13.19 2.95
C ARG A 45 -3.63 13.72 2.96
N VAL A 46 -2.79 13.20 3.85
CA VAL A 46 -1.34 13.33 3.71
C VAL A 46 -0.92 12.29 2.68
N GLY A 47 -0.25 12.76 1.63
CA GLY A 47 -0.06 12.07 0.35
C GLY A 47 0.58 10.68 0.43
N PRO A 48 0.67 9.96 -0.71
CA PRO A 48 1.35 8.68 -0.77
C PRO A 48 2.81 8.85 -0.35
N SER A 49 3.22 8.20 0.73
CA SER A 49 4.56 8.31 1.31
C SER A 49 5.55 7.36 0.66
N LEU A 50 5.06 6.30 -0.01
CA LEU A 50 5.93 5.36 -0.71
C LEU A 50 5.16 4.66 -1.83
N VAL A 51 5.71 4.75 -3.05
CA VAL A 51 5.38 3.85 -4.16
C VAL A 51 6.52 2.85 -4.21
N LEU A 52 6.24 1.60 -3.87
CA LEU A 52 7.24 0.54 -3.98
C LEU A 52 7.21 0.02 -5.43
N PRO A 53 8.24 0.30 -6.25
CA PRO A 53 8.22 -0.06 -7.66
C PRO A 53 8.19 -1.57 -7.81
N ALA A 54 7.27 -2.04 -8.66
CA ALA A 54 7.30 -3.41 -9.16
C ALA A 54 8.58 -3.62 -9.97
N ALA A 55 9.23 -4.77 -9.77
CA ALA A 55 10.01 -5.36 -10.85
C ALA A 55 9.03 -5.51 -12.03
N ILE A 56 9.45 -5.05 -13.22
CA ILE A 56 8.70 -5.17 -14.47
C ILE A 56 8.18 -6.62 -14.52
N GLU A 57 6.86 -6.80 -14.61
CA GLU A 57 6.11 -8.09 -14.55
C GLU A 57 5.51 -8.54 -13.20
N SER A 58 5.63 -7.79 -12.10
CA SER A 58 4.95 -8.16 -10.83
C SER A 58 3.60 -7.45 -10.66
N SER A 59 2.52 -8.23 -10.58
CA SER A 59 1.28 -7.78 -9.95
C SER A 59 1.48 -7.86 -8.44
N PHE A 60 0.95 -6.90 -7.68
CA PHE A 60 0.96 -6.89 -6.23
C PHE A 60 -0.46 -6.94 -5.72
N SER A 61 -0.66 -7.66 -4.62
CA SER A 61 -1.99 -7.79 -4.05
C SER A 61 -1.97 -7.91 -2.53
N ARG A 62 -3.16 -7.70 -1.96
CA ARG A 62 -3.52 -7.95 -0.57
C ARG A 62 -2.59 -7.24 0.43
N PRO A 63 -2.45 -5.90 0.36
CA PRO A 63 -1.74 -5.18 1.40
C PRO A 63 -2.44 -5.41 2.76
N ARG A 64 -1.66 -5.65 3.80
CA ARG A 64 -2.12 -5.77 5.19
C ARG A 64 -1.27 -4.89 6.08
N LEU A 65 -1.92 -4.19 7.01
CA LEU A 65 -1.28 -3.28 7.95
C LEU A 65 -1.39 -3.82 9.37
N ALA A 66 -0.34 -3.59 10.16
CA ALA A 66 -0.33 -3.81 11.60
C ALA A 66 0.35 -2.62 12.30
N TRP A 67 -0.24 -2.16 13.40
CA TRP A 67 0.31 -1.05 14.18
C TRP A 67 1.42 -1.58 15.08
N GLY A 68 2.62 -1.03 14.94
CA GLY A 68 3.80 -1.42 15.73
C GLY A 68 3.99 -0.60 17.00
N GLY A 69 3.07 0.33 17.32
CA GLY A 69 3.21 1.29 18.40
C GLY A 69 3.83 2.62 17.97
N GLY A 70 3.45 3.70 18.66
CA GLY A 70 3.82 5.06 18.25
C GLY A 70 3.34 5.37 16.83
N ARG A 71 4.21 5.94 15.99
CA ARG A 71 3.91 6.20 14.56
C ARG A 71 4.46 5.12 13.61
N LEU A 72 4.78 3.93 14.11
CA LEU A 72 5.29 2.82 13.30
C LEU A 72 4.15 1.95 12.77
N VAL A 73 4.20 1.64 11.47
CA VAL A 73 3.25 0.75 10.80
C VAL A 73 4.01 -0.29 9.99
N HIS A 74 3.66 -1.55 10.22
CA HIS A 74 4.12 -2.67 9.40
C HIS A 74 3.16 -2.88 8.25
N CYS A 75 3.69 -3.09 7.05
CA CYS A 75 2.94 -3.42 5.86
C CYS A 75 3.49 -4.71 5.24
N VAL A 76 2.61 -5.65 4.91
CA VAL A 76 2.94 -6.82 4.09
C VAL A 76 2.03 -6.89 2.88
N TRP A 77 2.54 -7.41 1.77
CA TRP A 77 1.78 -7.64 0.54
C TRP A 77 2.39 -8.82 -0.22
N PHE A 78 1.68 -9.32 -1.21
CA PHE A 78 2.16 -10.39 -2.07
C PHE A 78 2.53 -9.85 -3.44
N SER A 79 3.57 -10.40 -4.07
CA SER A 79 3.72 -10.34 -5.53
C SER A 79 2.83 -11.42 -6.13
N ASP A 80 1.65 -11.04 -6.61
CA ASP A 80 0.69 -11.91 -7.26
C ASP A 80 1.25 -12.35 -8.63
N ALA A 81 1.69 -13.60 -8.73
CA ALA A 81 1.75 -14.29 -10.01
C ALA A 81 0.30 -14.69 -10.33
N ALA A 82 -0.45 -13.76 -10.93
CA ALA A 82 -1.89 -13.78 -11.09
C ALA A 82 -2.50 -15.18 -11.33
N ARG A 83 -3.60 -15.51 -10.60
CA ARG A 83 -4.47 -16.71 -10.75
C ARG A 83 -4.14 -17.94 -9.90
N GLY A 84 -3.73 -17.76 -8.65
CA GLY A 84 -3.57 -18.87 -7.69
C GLY A 84 -2.14 -19.36 -7.51
N GLY A 85 -1.15 -18.59 -7.96
CA GLY A 85 0.26 -18.86 -7.72
C GLY A 85 0.73 -18.50 -6.31
N SER A 86 1.82 -19.15 -5.89
CA SER A 86 2.56 -18.88 -4.64
C SER A 86 3.38 -17.59 -4.77
N GLY A 87 2.71 -16.45 -4.67
CA GLY A 87 3.39 -15.15 -4.64
C GLY A 87 4.35 -15.03 -3.45
N ASN A 88 5.47 -14.31 -3.63
CA ASN A 88 6.36 -13.98 -2.51
C ASN A 88 5.67 -13.01 -1.56
N LEU A 89 5.87 -13.22 -0.26
CA LEU A 89 5.50 -12.25 0.78
C LEU A 89 6.57 -11.17 0.86
N HIS A 90 6.14 -9.92 0.73
CA HIS A 90 6.97 -8.74 0.87
C HIS A 90 6.62 -7.99 2.15
N TYR A 91 7.56 -7.21 2.66
CA TYR A 91 7.44 -6.49 3.92
C TYR A 91 8.10 -5.11 3.83
N ALA A 92 7.45 -4.12 4.44
CA ALA A 92 8.03 -2.82 4.75
C ALA A 92 7.50 -2.32 6.10
N ALA A 93 8.30 -1.50 6.77
CA ALA A 93 7.85 -0.74 7.93
C ALA A 93 8.01 0.75 7.65
N LEU A 94 6.97 1.52 7.96
CA LEU A 94 6.92 2.95 7.69
C LEU A 94 6.65 3.71 8.97
N ARG A 95 7.29 4.87 9.10
CA ARG A 95 7.05 5.80 10.19
C ARG A 95 6.33 7.02 9.65
N PHE A 96 5.16 7.30 10.20
CA PHE A 96 4.36 8.50 9.92
C PHE A 96 4.65 9.60 10.96
#